data_AF-A0ABD1FY76-F1
#
_entry.id   AF-A0ABD1FY76-F1
#
_cell.length_a   1.000
_cell.length_b   1.000
_cell.length_c   1.000
_cell.angle_alpha   90.00
_cell.angle_beta   90.00
_cell.angle_gamma   90.00
#
_symmetry.space_group_name_H-M   'P 1'
#
loop_
_entity.id
_entity.type
_entity.pdbx_description
1 polymer ?
#
loop_
_entity_poly.entity_id
_entity_poly.type
_entity_poly.pdbx_seq_one_letter_code
_entity_poly.pdbx_strand_id
1 'polypeptide(L)'
;MKRDRDRGRGKAAASGKPNLWAEPQPDAGMDELFAVLGYKMKSSDMADVAEKLEQLEMAMGTTADDGVSALANDTVHYNPADLSGWVDNMLTELTGESSTTNFAGEDDLRAIPGGAIFDSTESENGGKRMKAAPDDRSEFVENSSAGQQPRAVVVDSQETGVRLVHTLMACAEAVQQENLKLADALVKHVGLLAVSQVGAMRKVATYFAEALARRIYKIYPEEALDSSLSDILQMHFYETGPYLKFAHFTANQAILEAFAGANRVHVIDFSLRQGMQWPALMQALALRQGGPPAFRLTGIGPPQPDNSDALQQVGWKLAQLAETIGVEFEFRGFVANSLADLDAEMLEIRAGDDEETVAVNSVFELHQLLARPGAVEKVLNMIKAMRPKIVTVVEQEANHNGGAFLDRFNESLHYYSTMFDSLESDGGGGGQDLMMTEVYLGRQICNVVACDGPERVERHETLEQWRARMNSAGFDPVQIGSNAFKQASMLLALFSSGEGYMVEERDGCLMLGWHTRPLIATSAWRIAAAED
;
A
#
# COMPACT_ATOMS: atom_id res chain seq x y z
N MET A 1 80.11 -1.38 -5.08
CA MET A 1 80.97 -1.01 -3.94
C MET A 1 80.20 -1.27 -2.65
N LYS A 2 80.75 -2.12 -1.76
CA LYS A 2 80.68 -2.12 -0.27
C LYS A 2 79.44 -1.49 0.40
N ARG A 3 78.79 -2.05 1.43
CA ARG A 3 79.15 -3.09 2.42
C ARG A 3 77.94 -3.31 3.35
N ASP A 4 77.87 -4.51 3.92
CA ASP A 4 77.06 -4.94 5.05
C ASP A 4 77.11 -4.02 6.29
N ARG A 5 76.07 -4.07 7.13
CA ARG A 5 76.20 -4.62 8.49
C ARG A 5 74.88 -4.90 9.22
N ASP A 6 74.78 -6.16 9.59
CA ASP A 6 73.95 -6.82 10.60
C ASP A 6 74.14 -6.26 12.02
N ARG A 7 73.07 -6.31 12.84
CA ARG A 7 73.12 -6.54 14.30
C ARG A 7 71.72 -6.65 14.94
N GLY A 8 71.42 -7.85 15.45
CA GLY A 8 71.19 -8.03 16.89
C GLY A 8 69.76 -8.17 17.41
N ARG A 9 69.41 -9.42 17.76
CA ARG A 9 68.22 -9.89 18.51
C ARG A 9 67.94 -9.14 19.82
N GLY A 10 66.65 -8.98 20.12
CA GLY A 10 66.10 -8.86 21.48
C GLY A 10 64.73 -9.54 21.56
N LYS A 11 64.61 -10.63 22.31
CA LYS A 11 63.34 -11.21 22.78
C LYS A 11 63.11 -10.75 24.22
N ALA A 12 61.95 -10.19 24.56
CA ALA A 12 61.33 -10.36 25.86
C ALA A 12 59.87 -9.84 25.89
N ALA A 13 59.02 -10.70 26.47
CA ALA A 13 57.88 -10.41 27.35
C ALA A 13 56.57 -9.82 26.78
N ALA A 14 55.54 -10.64 26.98
CA ALA A 14 54.12 -10.40 26.88
C ALA A 14 53.62 -9.19 27.69
N SER A 15 52.65 -8.47 27.12
CA SER A 15 51.56 -7.83 27.87
C SER A 15 50.36 -7.67 26.94
N GLY A 16 49.18 -8.00 27.48
CA GLY A 16 47.96 -8.27 26.73
C GLY A 16 47.33 -7.07 26.04
N LYS A 17 46.52 -7.37 25.02
CA LYS A 17 45.51 -6.47 24.48
C LYS A 17 44.14 -7.19 24.52
N PRO A 18 43.05 -6.44 24.77
CA PRO A 18 41.75 -6.99 25.12
C PRO A 18 41.02 -7.52 23.88
N ASN A 19 40.33 -8.65 24.08
CA ASN A 19 39.29 -9.15 23.17
C ASN A 19 38.10 -8.18 23.19
N LEU A 20 37.68 -7.75 22.01
CA LEU A 20 36.34 -7.25 21.74
C LEU A 20 35.92 -7.88 20.41
N TRP A 21 34.64 -8.19 20.30
CA TRP A 21 33.93 -8.81 19.17
C TRP A 21 34.04 -10.35 19.12
N ALA A 22 33.13 -11.00 19.85
CA ALA A 22 32.74 -12.38 19.58
C ALA A 22 31.79 -12.38 18.37
N GLU A 23 32.15 -13.10 17.32
CA GLU A 23 31.24 -13.44 16.23
C GLU A 23 30.20 -14.48 16.73
N PRO A 24 28.91 -14.38 16.35
CA PRO A 24 27.97 -15.47 16.60
C PRO A 24 28.32 -16.66 15.71
N GLN A 25 28.35 -17.86 16.30
CA GLN A 25 28.53 -19.13 15.58
C GLN A 25 27.39 -19.34 14.56
N PRO A 26 27.66 -19.98 13.40
CA PRO A 26 26.62 -20.36 12.47
C PRO A 26 25.75 -21.48 13.08
N ASP A 27 24.44 -21.25 13.15
CA ASP A 27 23.45 -22.25 13.58
C ASP A 27 23.41 -23.38 12.54
N ALA A 28 24.03 -24.51 12.87
CA ALA A 28 24.26 -25.61 11.95
C ALA A 28 22.95 -26.37 11.68
N GLY A 29 22.35 -26.13 10.51
CA GLY A 29 21.26 -26.94 9.98
C GLY A 29 20.02 -26.17 9.52
N MET A 30 19.99 -24.85 9.70
CA MET A 30 18.93 -23.99 9.16
C MET A 30 19.09 -23.82 7.65
N ASP A 31 17.96 -23.86 6.94
CA ASP A 31 17.89 -23.62 5.52
C ASP A 31 18.16 -22.14 5.24
N GLU A 32 19.27 -21.86 4.56
CA GLU A 32 19.78 -20.50 4.37
C GLU A 32 18.79 -19.61 3.60
N LEU A 33 18.00 -20.18 2.69
CA LEU A 33 17.02 -19.42 1.90
C LEU A 33 15.86 -18.93 2.77
N PHE A 34 15.37 -19.79 3.67
CA PHE A 34 14.28 -19.44 4.58
C PHE A 34 14.75 -18.55 5.74
N ALA A 35 15.97 -18.76 6.22
CA ALA A 35 16.58 -17.92 7.24
C ALA A 35 16.72 -16.46 6.80
N VAL A 36 17.08 -16.21 5.53
CA VAL A 36 17.14 -14.86 4.94
C VAL A 36 15.76 -14.18 4.93
N LEU A 37 14.69 -14.97 4.84
CA LEU A 37 13.30 -14.50 4.87
C LEU A 37 12.73 -14.38 6.31
N GLY A 38 13.55 -14.63 7.33
CA GLY A 38 13.14 -14.54 8.73
C GLY A 38 12.50 -15.82 9.30
N TYR A 39 12.49 -16.91 8.53
CA TYR A 39 11.94 -18.19 8.96
C TYR A 39 13.03 -19.12 9.53
N LYS A 40 12.70 -19.76 10.64
CA LYS A 40 13.49 -20.80 11.31
C LYS A 40 13.03 -22.15 10.78
N MET A 41 13.69 -22.64 9.74
CA MET A 41 13.41 -23.95 9.15
C MET A 41 14.71 -24.70 8.94
N LYS A 42 14.80 -25.97 9.35
CA LYS A 42 15.93 -26.83 9.01
C LYS A 42 15.68 -27.52 7.67
N SER A 43 16.71 -27.69 6.85
CA SER A 43 16.56 -28.40 5.57
C SER A 43 16.12 -29.85 5.72
N SER A 44 16.32 -30.47 6.90
CA SER A 44 15.81 -31.81 7.23
C SER A 44 14.30 -31.88 7.39
N ASP A 45 13.66 -30.76 7.73
CA ASP A 45 12.25 -30.71 8.12
C ASP A 45 11.36 -30.32 6.92
N MET A 46 11.98 -29.89 5.81
CA MET A 46 11.33 -29.40 4.60
C MET A 46 10.34 -30.41 3.99
N ALA A 47 10.70 -31.69 3.98
CA ALA A 47 9.84 -32.75 3.44
C ALA A 47 8.59 -32.95 4.29
N ASP A 48 8.75 -32.96 5.61
CA ASP A 48 7.64 -33.11 6.56
C ASP A 48 6.72 -31.87 6.51
N VAL A 49 7.29 -30.66 6.40
CA VAL A 49 6.49 -29.43 6.23
C VAL A 49 5.71 -29.43 4.92
N ALA A 50 6.31 -29.88 3.82
CA ALA A 50 5.62 -29.96 2.53
C ALA A 50 4.46 -30.96 2.57
N GLU A 51 4.66 -32.13 3.16
CA GLU A 51 3.60 -33.14 3.34
C GLU A 51 2.46 -32.60 4.22
N LYS A 52 2.79 -31.88 5.30
CA LYS A 52 1.80 -31.27 6.19
C LYS A 52 1.03 -30.11 5.53
N LEU A 53 1.67 -29.33 4.66
CA LEU A 53 0.99 -28.30 3.87
C LEU A 53 0.01 -28.92 2.88
N GLU A 54 0.35 -30.04 2.23
CA GLU A 54 -0.60 -30.78 1.39
C GLU A 54 -1.78 -31.34 2.21
N GLN A 55 -1.52 -31.86 3.41
CA GLN A 55 -2.57 -32.31 4.33
C GLN A 55 -3.48 -31.14 4.78
N LEU A 56 -2.91 -29.97 5.00
CA LEU A 56 -3.64 -28.76 5.38
C LEU A 56 -4.56 -28.30 4.23
N GLU A 57 -4.05 -28.33 2.99
CA GLU A 57 -4.83 -28.04 1.79
C GLU A 57 -5.99 -29.02 1.62
N MET A 58 -5.78 -30.32 1.85
CA MET A 58 -6.86 -31.32 1.81
C MET A 58 -7.88 -31.14 2.95
N ALA A 59 -7.45 -30.77 4.16
CA ALA A 59 -8.35 -30.52 5.30
C ALA A 59 -9.20 -29.25 5.10
N MET A 60 -8.62 -28.21 4.52
CA MET A 60 -9.35 -26.99 4.14
C MET A 60 -10.33 -27.24 2.97
N GLY A 61 -9.97 -28.14 2.04
CA GLY A 61 -10.85 -28.55 0.94
C GLY A 61 -12.06 -29.37 1.37
N THR A 62 -11.98 -30.10 2.48
CA THR A 62 -13.09 -30.93 3.01
C THR A 62 -14.01 -30.18 3.97
N THR A 63 -13.51 -29.15 4.67
CA THR A 63 -14.28 -28.33 5.62
C THR A 63 -15.15 -27.24 4.97
N ALA A 64 -15.01 -27.01 3.66
CA ALA A 64 -15.86 -26.08 2.91
C ALA A 64 -17.32 -26.53 2.75
N ASP A 65 -17.65 -27.80 3.04
CA ASP A 65 -19.00 -28.37 2.88
C ASP A 65 -19.83 -28.37 4.19
N ASP A 66 -19.21 -28.16 5.36
CA ASP A 66 -19.89 -27.99 6.64
C ASP A 66 -19.44 -26.68 7.31
N GLY A 67 -20.38 -25.72 7.40
CA GLY A 67 -20.13 -24.32 7.74
C GLY A 67 -19.07 -24.04 8.81
N VAL A 68 -18.03 -23.32 8.41
CA VAL A 68 -16.93 -22.82 9.25
C VAL A 68 -17.47 -21.76 10.22
N SER A 69 -18.09 -22.18 11.31
CA SER A 69 -18.59 -21.30 12.36
C SER A 69 -18.12 -21.69 13.77
N ALA A 70 -17.22 -22.68 13.89
CA ALA A 70 -16.76 -23.20 15.18
C ALA A 70 -15.30 -22.89 15.54
N LEU A 71 -14.48 -22.39 14.61
CA LEU A 71 -13.05 -22.13 14.85
C LEU A 71 -12.73 -20.73 15.43
N ALA A 72 -13.73 -19.87 15.60
CA ALA A 72 -13.53 -18.46 15.93
C ALA A 72 -13.38 -18.14 17.43
N ASN A 73 -13.23 -19.15 18.31
CA ASN A 73 -13.38 -18.92 19.76
C ASN A 73 -12.14 -19.11 20.65
N ASP A 74 -10.96 -19.42 20.11
CA ASP A 74 -9.72 -19.34 20.91
C ASP A 74 -8.51 -19.15 19.98
N THR A 75 -8.22 -17.91 19.58
CA THR A 75 -7.02 -17.61 18.79
C THR A 75 -5.80 -17.57 19.71
N VAL A 76 -4.97 -18.63 19.68
CA VAL A 76 -3.62 -18.60 20.25
C VAL A 76 -2.70 -17.95 19.22
N HIS A 77 -1.91 -16.95 19.64
CA HIS A 77 -0.92 -16.30 18.78
C HIS A 77 0.24 -17.25 18.51
N TYR A 78 0.38 -17.71 17.26
CA TYR A 78 1.51 -18.51 16.83
C TYR A 78 2.59 -17.65 16.17
N ASN A 79 3.86 -18.00 16.40
CA ASN A 79 4.99 -17.35 15.75
C ASN A 79 5.17 -17.92 14.33
N PRO A 80 4.83 -17.17 13.27
CA PRO A 80 4.90 -17.68 11.90
C PRO A 80 6.35 -17.93 11.43
N ALA A 81 7.35 -17.44 12.17
CA ALA A 81 8.75 -17.73 11.88
C ALA A 81 9.14 -19.19 12.14
N ASP A 82 8.37 -19.96 12.93
CA ASP A 82 8.57 -21.41 13.09
C ASP A 82 7.58 -22.17 12.19
N LEU A 83 7.95 -22.34 10.92
CA LEU A 83 7.02 -22.80 9.89
C LEU A 83 6.52 -24.23 10.16
N SER A 84 7.37 -25.11 10.71
CA SER A 84 7.00 -26.48 11.04
C SER A 84 6.00 -26.52 12.19
N GLY A 85 6.29 -25.81 13.28
CA GLY A 85 5.37 -25.71 14.42
C GLY A 85 4.06 -25.00 14.08
N TRP A 86 4.12 -24.00 13.20
CA TRP A 86 2.93 -23.28 12.74
C TRP A 86 1.98 -24.17 11.92
N VAL A 87 2.49 -24.92 10.93
CA VAL A 87 1.66 -25.82 10.11
C VAL A 87 1.06 -26.94 10.96
N ASP A 88 1.83 -27.52 11.89
CA ASP A 88 1.33 -28.57 12.80
C ASP A 88 0.17 -28.09 13.67
N ASN A 89 0.27 -26.88 14.21
CA ASN A 89 -0.78 -26.32 15.04
C ASN A 89 -2.05 -26.05 14.23
N MET A 90 -1.92 -25.53 13.00
CA MET A 90 -3.06 -25.31 12.10
C MET A 90 -3.75 -26.62 11.71
N LEU A 91 -2.99 -27.67 11.40
CA LEU A 91 -3.54 -28.99 11.15
C LEU A 91 -4.29 -29.55 12.37
N THR A 92 -3.73 -29.36 13.56
CA THR A 92 -4.33 -29.85 14.82
C THR A 92 -5.65 -29.14 15.12
N GLU A 93 -5.74 -27.83 14.88
CA GLU A 93 -6.98 -27.05 15.02
C GLU A 93 -8.06 -27.47 14.02
N LEU A 94 -7.67 -27.76 12.77
CA LEU A 94 -8.61 -28.14 11.70
C LEU A 94 -9.08 -29.60 11.82
N THR A 95 -8.26 -30.49 12.36
CA THR A 95 -8.59 -31.93 12.49
C THR A 95 -9.20 -32.31 13.84
N GLY A 96 -9.13 -31.42 14.84
CA GLY A 96 -9.79 -31.60 16.14
C GLY A 96 -9.14 -32.65 17.05
N GLU A 97 -7.95 -33.15 16.73
CA GLU A 97 -7.24 -34.14 17.56
C GLU A 97 -6.42 -33.46 18.66
N SER A 98 -7.00 -33.29 19.85
CA SER A 98 -6.24 -32.87 21.03
C SER A 98 -5.25 -33.96 21.45
N SER A 99 -3.98 -33.81 21.12
CA SER A 99 -2.91 -34.63 21.68
C SER A 99 -2.18 -33.89 22.80
N THR A 100 -2.48 -34.28 24.04
CA THR A 100 -1.72 -33.86 25.22
C THR A 100 -0.29 -34.37 25.11
N THR A 101 0.70 -33.46 25.00
CA THR A 101 2.09 -33.80 25.27
C THR A 101 2.67 -32.85 26.33
N ASN A 102 2.94 -33.45 27.49
CA ASN A 102 3.77 -32.88 28.55
C ASN A 102 5.21 -32.76 28.03
N PHE A 103 5.79 -31.55 28.07
CA PHE A 103 7.23 -31.39 28.23
C PHE A 103 7.52 -30.33 29.29
N ALA A 104 8.26 -30.79 30.30
CA ALA A 104 8.77 -30.03 31.42
C ALA A 104 10.12 -29.40 31.06
N GLY A 105 10.40 -28.22 31.62
CA GLY A 105 11.74 -27.90 32.13
C GLY A 105 12.55 -26.84 31.39
N GLU A 106 12.82 -25.78 32.16
CA GLU A 106 14.07 -24.99 32.23
C GLU A 106 14.16 -23.64 31.48
N ASP A 107 14.01 -22.59 32.32
CA ASP A 107 14.35 -21.18 32.15
C ASP A 107 15.77 -20.91 31.63
N ASP A 108 15.96 -19.81 30.88
CA ASP A 108 16.96 -18.80 31.27
C ASP A 108 16.68 -17.42 30.63
N LEU A 109 16.05 -16.52 31.39
CA LEU A 109 16.07 -15.08 31.13
C LEU A 109 16.72 -14.38 32.33
N ARG A 110 18.01 -14.05 32.20
CA ARG A 110 18.73 -13.20 33.16
C ARG A 110 18.81 -11.73 32.71
N ALA A 111 18.05 -10.94 33.48
CA ALA A 111 18.44 -9.74 34.23
C ALA A 111 18.10 -8.32 33.69
N ILE A 112 17.04 -7.62 34.20
CA ILE A 112 16.85 -6.68 35.38
C ILE A 112 17.63 -5.33 35.17
N PRO A 113 17.11 -4.08 35.47
CA PRO A 113 16.33 -3.85 36.69
C PRO A 113 15.30 -2.71 36.90
N GLY A 114 14.42 -2.99 37.88
CA GLY A 114 13.91 -2.04 38.90
C GLY A 114 12.38 -1.95 38.96
N GLY A 115 11.66 -2.21 40.07
CA GLY A 115 12.02 -2.58 41.43
C GLY A 115 10.74 -2.63 42.32
N ALA A 116 10.85 -3.34 43.46
CA ALA A 116 9.93 -3.43 44.61
C ALA A 116 8.56 -4.11 44.37
N ILE A 117 8.40 -5.41 44.65
CA ILE A 117 8.21 -6.07 45.98
C ILE A 117 6.91 -5.61 46.68
N PHE A 118 5.87 -6.45 46.60
CA PHE A 118 5.30 -7.08 47.80
C PHE A 118 4.74 -8.46 47.44
N ASP A 119 5.20 -9.46 48.18
CA ASP A 119 4.89 -10.87 48.00
C ASP A 119 3.80 -11.31 48.99
N SER A 120 3.00 -12.27 48.52
CA SER A 120 2.33 -13.40 49.17
C SER A 120 1.78 -13.28 50.61
N THR A 121 0.67 -13.92 51.01
CA THR A 121 0.28 -15.31 50.74
C THR A 121 -1.19 -15.51 51.17
N GLU A 122 -1.90 -16.31 50.37
CA GLU A 122 -2.78 -17.43 50.77
C GLU A 122 -3.72 -17.29 51.99
N SER A 123 -5.04 -17.36 51.75
CA SER A 123 -5.80 -18.63 51.70
C SER A 123 -7.24 -18.54 52.20
N GLU A 124 -8.07 -19.36 51.55
CA GLU A 124 -9.31 -19.98 52.01
C GLU A 124 -10.64 -19.19 52.06
N ASN A 125 -11.43 -19.45 51.00
CA ASN A 125 -12.70 -20.21 51.02
C ASN A 125 -13.85 -19.77 51.96
N GLY A 126 -14.98 -19.40 51.34
CA GLY A 126 -16.31 -19.79 51.84
C GLY A 126 -17.30 -18.66 52.15
N GLY A 127 -18.39 -18.60 51.36
CA GLY A 127 -19.75 -18.53 51.91
C GLY A 127 -20.46 -17.17 52.05
N LYS A 128 -21.53 -17.03 51.25
CA LYS A 128 -22.88 -16.53 51.64
C LYS A 128 -23.07 -15.11 52.24
N ARG A 129 -23.77 -14.29 51.43
CA ARG A 129 -25.13 -13.74 51.68
C ARG A 129 -25.33 -12.64 52.77
N MET A 130 -25.80 -11.47 52.28
CA MET A 130 -26.79 -10.50 52.82
C MET A 130 -26.44 -9.48 53.94
N LYS A 131 -26.70 -8.21 53.56
CA LYS A 131 -27.45 -7.11 54.24
C LYS A 131 -26.96 -6.48 55.56
N ALA A 132 -26.64 -5.17 55.42
CA ALA A 132 -27.25 -3.98 56.06
C ALA A 132 -26.90 -3.55 57.50
N ALA A 133 -26.23 -2.36 57.55
CA ALA A 133 -26.45 -1.17 58.41
C ALA A 133 -26.22 -1.29 59.95
N PRO A 134 -26.30 -0.18 60.73
CA PRO A 134 -25.63 1.13 60.66
C PRO A 134 -24.96 1.51 62.02
N ASP A 135 -24.10 2.54 62.06
CA ASP A 135 -23.92 3.50 63.20
C ASP A 135 -22.73 4.41 62.85
N ASP A 136 -22.92 5.70 62.55
CA ASP A 136 -23.22 6.82 63.45
C ASP A 136 -22.03 7.24 64.33
N ARG A 137 -21.45 8.40 63.97
CA ARG A 137 -20.77 9.36 64.86
C ARG A 137 -20.30 10.60 64.09
N SER A 138 -21.18 11.60 64.11
CA SER A 138 -20.94 13.03 64.38
C SER A 138 -19.60 13.69 63.97
N GLU A 139 -19.76 14.60 62.99
CA GLU A 139 -19.27 15.99 62.97
C GLU A 139 -17.83 16.32 63.41
N PHE A 140 -16.98 16.65 62.43
CA PHE A 140 -16.13 17.84 62.51
C PHE A 140 -16.08 18.53 61.14
N VAL A 141 -16.48 19.79 61.12
CA VAL A 141 -16.37 20.71 59.99
C VAL A 141 -14.94 21.24 59.96
N GLU A 142 -14.17 20.89 58.93
CA GLU A 142 -13.02 21.68 58.51
C GLU A 142 -13.11 21.99 57.01
N ASN A 143 -13.31 23.27 56.76
CA ASN A 143 -13.26 23.91 55.46
C ASN A 143 -11.80 23.92 54.99
N SER A 144 -11.46 23.09 54.01
CA SER A 144 -10.23 23.30 53.23
C SER A 144 -10.50 23.05 51.75
N SER A 145 -10.18 24.08 50.98
CA SER A 145 -10.31 24.20 49.54
C SER A 145 -9.54 23.11 48.80
N ALA A 146 -10.26 22.19 48.15
CA ALA A 146 -9.72 21.32 47.12
C ALA A 146 -10.30 21.74 45.77
N GLY A 147 -9.42 22.11 44.85
CA GLY A 147 -9.76 22.58 43.51
C GLY A 147 -10.69 21.61 42.79
N GLN A 148 -11.73 22.17 42.17
CA GLN A 148 -12.50 21.49 41.14
C GLN A 148 -11.51 21.04 40.05
N GLN A 149 -11.22 19.74 40.01
CA GLN A 149 -10.79 19.14 38.75
C GLN A 149 -11.93 19.39 37.76
N PRO A 150 -11.66 19.94 36.56
CA PRO A 150 -12.68 20.04 35.55
C PRO A 150 -13.13 18.60 35.26
N ARG A 151 -14.41 18.31 35.53
CA ARG A 151 -15.08 17.17 34.91
C ARG A 151 -14.76 17.30 33.43
N ALA A 152 -13.99 16.37 32.88
CA ALA A 152 -13.89 16.21 31.44
C ALA A 152 -15.33 16.07 30.97
N VAL A 153 -15.85 17.13 30.37
CA VAL A 153 -17.09 17.07 29.62
C VAL A 153 -16.75 16.07 28.53
N VAL A 154 -17.29 14.86 28.64
CA VAL A 154 -17.39 13.96 27.50
C VAL A 154 -18.32 14.72 26.56
N VAL A 155 -17.75 15.64 25.79
CA VAL A 155 -18.43 16.21 24.65
C VAL A 155 -18.73 14.99 23.80
N ASP A 156 -20.00 14.79 23.49
CA ASP A 156 -20.41 13.65 22.68
C ASP A 156 -19.57 13.69 21.39
N SER A 157 -18.66 12.71 21.26
CA SER A 157 -17.69 12.63 20.17
C SER A 157 -18.43 12.65 18.83
N GLN A 158 -19.60 12.01 18.79
CA GLN A 158 -20.49 11.94 17.64
C GLN A 158 -21.09 13.30 17.28
N GLU A 159 -21.64 14.04 18.26
CA GLU A 159 -22.18 15.39 18.01
C GLU A 159 -21.09 16.34 17.49
N THR A 160 -19.88 16.21 18.03
CA THR A 160 -18.73 17.02 17.60
C THR A 160 -18.28 16.65 16.18
N GLY A 161 -18.29 15.37 15.83
CA GLY A 161 -17.99 14.89 14.47
C GLY A 161 -19.03 15.38 13.45
N VAL A 162 -20.32 15.32 13.79
CA VAL A 162 -21.39 15.87 12.94
C VAL A 162 -21.20 17.37 12.73
N ARG A 163 -20.93 18.12 13.81
CA ARG A 163 -20.64 19.56 13.73
C ARG A 163 -19.41 19.86 12.87
N LEU A 164 -18.37 19.03 12.93
CA LEU A 164 -17.17 19.17 12.12
C LEU A 164 -17.49 19.05 10.63
N VAL A 165 -18.23 18.02 10.22
CA VAL A 165 -18.65 17.82 8.83
C VAL A 165 -19.49 19.00 8.34
N HIS A 166 -20.49 19.43 9.13
CA HIS A 166 -21.28 20.61 8.78
C HIS A 166 -20.45 21.89 8.66
N THR A 167 -19.44 22.08 9.52
CA THR A 167 -18.56 23.25 9.47
C THR A 167 -17.64 23.21 8.25
N LEU A 168 -17.14 22.03 7.86
CA LEU A 168 -16.38 21.82 6.62
C LEU A 168 -17.22 22.20 5.39
N MET A 169 -18.44 21.69 5.30
CA MET A 169 -19.37 22.00 4.20
C MET A 169 -19.70 23.50 4.14
N ALA A 170 -20.07 24.10 5.27
CA ALA A 170 -20.34 25.53 5.35
C ALA A 170 -19.11 26.39 4.97
N CYS A 171 -17.90 25.93 5.32
CA CYS A 171 -16.67 26.61 4.93
C CYS A 171 -16.48 26.58 3.41
N ALA A 172 -16.65 25.41 2.79
CA ALA A 172 -16.58 25.27 1.34
C ALA A 172 -17.64 26.12 0.62
N GLU A 173 -18.86 26.19 1.15
CA GLU A 173 -19.93 27.07 0.63
C GLU A 173 -19.54 28.54 0.71
N ALA A 174 -19.01 28.98 1.86
CA ALA A 174 -18.53 30.36 2.04
C ALA A 174 -17.39 30.70 1.07
N VAL A 175 -16.49 29.74 0.80
CA VAL A 175 -15.43 29.89 -0.21
C VAL A 175 -16.02 30.05 -1.61
N GLN A 176 -16.98 29.20 -2.00
CA GLN A 176 -17.63 29.29 -3.32
C GLN A 176 -18.38 30.61 -3.52
N GLN A 177 -18.98 31.15 -2.46
CA GLN A 177 -19.67 32.44 -2.47
C GLN A 177 -18.71 33.65 -2.35
N GLU A 178 -17.40 33.42 -2.34
CA GLU A 178 -16.36 34.45 -2.13
C GLU A 178 -16.51 35.22 -0.80
N ASN A 179 -17.22 34.66 0.18
CA ASN A 179 -17.35 35.23 1.52
C ASN A 179 -16.14 34.84 2.39
N LEU A 180 -14.98 35.39 2.05
CA LEU A 180 -13.69 35.02 2.67
C LEU A 180 -13.62 35.31 4.16
N LYS A 181 -14.38 36.28 4.68
CA LYS A 181 -14.47 36.57 6.11
C LYS A 181 -15.15 35.44 6.88
N LEU A 182 -16.27 34.95 6.33
CA LEU A 182 -16.96 33.81 6.91
C LEU A 182 -16.13 32.53 6.76
N ALA A 183 -15.54 32.31 5.59
CA ALA A 183 -14.66 31.17 5.34
C ALA A 183 -13.45 31.14 6.30
N ASP A 184 -12.80 32.28 6.54
CA ASP A 184 -11.69 32.41 7.51
C ASP A 184 -12.13 32.05 8.95
N ALA A 185 -13.31 32.49 9.37
CA ALA A 185 -13.85 32.14 10.68
C ALA A 185 -14.19 30.63 10.76
N LEU A 186 -14.79 30.07 9.71
CA LEU A 186 -15.18 28.67 9.65
C LEU A 186 -13.97 27.74 9.60
N VAL A 187 -12.94 28.01 8.79
CA VAL A 187 -11.75 27.15 8.69
C VAL A 187 -10.97 27.09 10.01
N LYS A 188 -10.93 28.20 10.77
CA LYS A 188 -10.37 28.20 12.14
C LYS A 188 -11.21 27.35 13.09
N HIS A 189 -12.53 27.38 12.95
CA HIS A 189 -13.42 26.54 13.74
C HIS A 189 -13.28 25.05 13.39
N VAL A 190 -13.15 24.72 12.10
CA VAL A 190 -12.83 23.36 11.63
C VAL A 190 -11.56 22.86 12.31
N GLY A 191 -10.48 23.65 12.33
CA GLY A 191 -9.23 23.26 13.00
C GLY A 191 -9.41 22.92 14.48
N LEU A 192 -10.21 23.71 15.22
CA LEU A 192 -10.53 23.42 16.63
C LEU A 192 -11.34 22.13 16.79
N LEU A 193 -12.33 21.92 15.93
CA LEU A 193 -13.17 20.71 15.95
C LEU A 193 -12.37 19.46 15.55
N ALA A 194 -11.48 19.55 14.56
CA ALA A 194 -10.65 18.44 14.10
C ALA A 194 -9.74 17.91 15.21
N VAL A 195 -9.11 18.80 16.00
CA VAL A 195 -8.25 18.42 17.14
C VAL A 195 -9.01 17.60 18.19
N SER A 196 -10.31 17.83 18.34
CA SER A 196 -11.16 17.09 19.29
C SER A 196 -11.60 15.71 18.79
N GLN A 197 -11.46 15.42 17.49
CA GLN A 197 -11.76 14.10 16.92
C GLN A 197 -10.60 13.13 17.15
N VAL A 198 -10.80 11.85 16.84
CA VAL A 198 -9.74 10.83 16.83
C VAL A 198 -9.76 10.08 15.49
N GLY A 199 -8.71 9.31 15.21
CA GLY A 199 -8.63 8.46 14.03
C GLY A 199 -8.77 9.18 12.68
N ALA A 200 -9.44 8.52 11.74
CA ALA A 200 -9.55 8.91 10.33
C ALA A 200 -10.21 10.27 10.20
N MET A 201 -11.25 10.52 11.01
CA MET A 201 -11.98 11.78 10.99
C MET A 201 -11.08 12.97 11.36
N ARG A 202 -10.20 12.83 12.37
CA ARG A 202 -9.22 13.88 12.70
C ARG A 202 -8.31 14.15 11.50
N LYS A 203 -7.76 13.09 10.90
CA LYS A 203 -6.76 13.18 9.82
C LYS A 203 -7.35 13.83 8.56
N VAL A 204 -8.48 13.31 8.09
CA VAL A 204 -9.20 13.84 6.92
C VAL A 204 -9.57 15.30 7.13
N ALA A 205 -10.21 15.63 8.26
CA ALA A 205 -10.59 17.00 8.54
C ALA A 205 -9.41 17.96 8.62
N THR A 206 -8.24 17.50 9.12
CA THR A 206 -7.02 18.30 9.17
C THR A 206 -6.51 18.63 7.76
N TYR A 207 -6.42 17.64 6.86
CA TYR A 207 -6.00 17.89 5.47
C TYR A 207 -7.00 18.77 4.71
N PHE A 208 -8.31 18.58 4.90
CA PHE A 208 -9.31 19.45 4.28
C PHE A 208 -9.28 20.88 4.84
N ALA A 209 -9.06 21.05 6.15
CA ALA A 209 -8.89 22.37 6.75
C ALA A 209 -7.66 23.08 6.19
N GLU A 210 -6.54 22.37 6.05
CA GLU A 210 -5.32 22.89 5.44
C GLU A 210 -5.56 23.31 3.99
N ALA A 211 -6.19 22.46 3.19
CA ALA A 211 -6.47 22.74 1.79
C ALA A 211 -7.43 23.94 1.61
N LEU A 212 -8.47 24.04 2.44
CA LEU A 212 -9.36 25.19 2.47
C LEU A 212 -8.61 26.47 2.88
N ALA A 213 -7.75 26.40 3.90
CA ALA A 213 -6.93 27.54 4.32
C ALA A 213 -6.01 28.01 3.19
N ARG A 214 -5.31 27.07 2.52
CA ARG A 214 -4.49 27.36 1.33
C ARG A 214 -5.30 28.06 0.24
N ARG A 215 -6.51 27.58 -0.05
CA ARG A 215 -7.43 28.23 -1.01
C ARG A 215 -7.83 29.64 -0.58
N ILE A 216 -8.26 29.82 0.67
CA ILE A 216 -8.74 31.09 1.23
C ILE A 216 -7.62 32.15 1.18
N TYR A 217 -6.42 31.77 1.58
CA TYR A 217 -5.26 32.66 1.62
C TYR A 217 -4.48 32.72 0.31
N LYS A 218 -4.90 31.96 -0.72
CA LYS A 218 -4.24 31.87 -2.03
C LYS A 218 -2.76 31.44 -1.92
N ILE A 219 -2.50 30.52 -0.99
CA ILE A 219 -1.20 29.88 -0.80
C ILE A 219 -1.20 28.63 -1.67
N TYR A 220 -0.71 28.78 -2.89
CA TYR A 220 -0.52 27.66 -3.80
C TYR A 220 0.89 27.10 -3.59
N PRO A 221 1.06 25.76 -3.63
CA PRO A 221 2.41 25.20 -3.61
C PRO A 221 3.22 25.79 -4.77
N GLU A 222 4.39 26.35 -4.49
CA GLU A 222 5.34 26.72 -5.54
C GLU A 222 5.83 25.43 -6.21
N GLU A 223 5.67 25.33 -7.54
CA GLU A 223 6.06 24.16 -8.32
C GLU A 223 7.57 23.91 -8.25
N ALA A 224 7.93 22.90 -7.48
CA ALA A 224 8.83 21.83 -7.89
C ALA A 224 8.63 20.72 -6.86
N LEU A 225 7.60 19.90 -7.07
CA LEU A 225 7.50 18.66 -6.31
C LEU A 225 8.80 17.89 -6.58
N ASP A 226 9.58 17.70 -5.53
CA ASP A 226 10.73 16.81 -5.59
C ASP A 226 10.20 15.42 -6.00
N SER A 227 10.50 15.00 -7.24
CA SER A 227 10.08 13.70 -7.77
C SER A 227 10.48 12.58 -6.83
N SER A 228 11.62 12.74 -6.15
CA SER A 228 12.11 11.77 -5.16
C SER A 228 11.17 11.63 -3.97
N LEU A 229 10.61 12.74 -3.45
CA LEU A 229 9.61 12.69 -2.39
C LEU A 229 8.31 12.04 -2.88
N SER A 230 7.88 12.31 -4.11
CA SER A 230 6.70 11.64 -4.67
C SER A 230 6.88 10.13 -4.75
N ASP A 231 8.05 9.67 -5.16
CA ASP A 231 8.37 8.25 -5.26
C ASP A 231 8.41 7.59 -3.88
N ILE A 232 9.01 8.24 -2.89
CA ILE A 232 9.04 7.76 -1.50
C ILE A 232 7.63 7.63 -0.93
N LEU A 233 6.79 8.65 -1.08
CA LEU A 233 5.42 8.62 -0.58
C LEU A 233 4.60 7.51 -1.26
N GLN A 234 4.77 7.32 -2.56
CA GLN A 234 4.08 6.25 -3.27
C GLN A 234 4.59 4.85 -2.86
N MET A 235 5.87 4.70 -2.54
CA MET A 235 6.42 3.46 -1.99
C MET A 235 5.72 3.10 -0.68
N HIS A 236 5.58 4.05 0.25
CA HIS A 236 4.85 3.82 1.49
C HIS A 236 3.36 3.52 1.25
N PHE A 237 2.73 4.17 0.26
CA PHE A 237 1.37 3.84 -0.17
C PHE A 237 1.25 2.43 -0.75
N TYR A 238 2.27 1.98 -1.48
CA TYR A 238 2.37 0.61 -1.97
C TYR A 238 2.45 -0.37 -0.79
N GLU A 239 3.25 -0.09 0.24
CA GLU A 239 3.40 -0.98 1.40
C GLU A 239 2.15 -1.05 2.27
N THR A 240 1.47 0.08 2.50
CA THR A 240 0.43 0.21 3.53
C THR A 240 -0.84 -0.59 3.26
N GLY A 241 -1.23 -0.78 1.99
CA GLY A 241 -2.50 -1.44 1.68
C GLY A 241 -2.55 -2.09 0.30
N PRO A 242 -3.71 -2.63 -0.10
CA PRO A 242 -3.84 -3.37 -1.35
C PRO A 242 -3.95 -2.49 -2.60
N TYR A 243 -3.94 -1.16 -2.47
CA TYR A 243 -4.29 -0.22 -3.56
C TYR A 243 -3.45 -0.38 -4.84
N LEU A 244 -2.14 -0.10 -4.76
CA LEU A 244 -1.25 -0.21 -5.91
C LEU A 244 -0.91 -1.67 -6.24
N LYS A 245 -0.94 -2.55 -5.24
CA LYS A 245 -0.79 -3.99 -5.46
C LYS A 245 -1.92 -4.50 -6.36
N PHE A 246 -3.17 -4.13 -6.07
CA PHE A 246 -4.34 -4.43 -6.89
C PHE A 246 -4.17 -3.89 -8.31
N ALA A 247 -3.78 -2.62 -8.46
CA ALA A 247 -3.53 -2.00 -9.75
C ALA A 247 -2.51 -2.78 -10.58
N HIS A 248 -1.35 -3.10 -10.00
CA HIS A 248 -0.28 -3.83 -10.66
C HIS A 248 -0.67 -5.25 -11.03
N PHE A 249 -1.26 -6.03 -10.10
CA PHE A 249 -1.62 -7.43 -10.38
C PHE A 249 -2.69 -7.56 -11.45
N THR A 250 -3.73 -6.74 -11.39
CA THR A 250 -4.82 -6.79 -12.37
C THR A 250 -4.37 -6.34 -13.76
N ALA A 251 -3.53 -5.30 -13.86
CA ALA A 251 -2.92 -4.89 -15.12
C ALA A 251 -1.94 -5.94 -15.67
N ASN A 252 -1.05 -6.48 -14.83
CA ASN A 252 -0.10 -7.52 -15.21
C ASN A 252 -0.80 -8.76 -15.74
N GLN A 253 -1.91 -9.18 -15.14
CA GLN A 253 -2.65 -10.34 -15.60
C GLN A 253 -3.26 -10.12 -16.99
N ALA A 254 -3.81 -8.93 -17.26
CA ALA A 254 -4.32 -8.58 -18.59
C ALA A 254 -3.19 -8.53 -19.64
N ILE A 255 -2.04 -7.96 -19.29
CA ILE A 255 -0.84 -7.93 -20.15
C ILE A 255 -0.33 -9.35 -20.45
N LEU A 256 -0.24 -10.20 -19.41
CA LEU A 256 0.23 -11.58 -19.53
C LEU A 256 -0.66 -12.39 -20.49
N GLU A 257 -1.98 -12.23 -20.39
CA GLU A 257 -2.94 -12.87 -21.29
C GLU A 257 -2.80 -12.35 -22.74
N ALA A 258 -2.59 -11.04 -22.93
CA ALA A 258 -2.37 -10.45 -24.24
C ALA A 258 -1.06 -10.90 -24.90
N PHE A 259 -0.05 -11.26 -24.10
CA PHE A 259 1.24 -11.78 -24.53
C PHE A 259 1.28 -13.30 -24.72
N ALA A 260 0.15 -13.99 -24.56
CA ALA A 260 0.10 -15.44 -24.77
C ALA A 260 0.60 -15.83 -26.18
N GLY A 261 1.59 -16.72 -26.23
CA GLY A 261 2.19 -17.22 -27.48
C GLY A 261 3.16 -16.28 -28.19
N ALA A 262 3.38 -15.05 -27.70
CA ALA A 262 4.34 -14.11 -28.29
C ALA A 262 5.78 -14.44 -27.86
N ASN A 263 6.74 -14.41 -28.79
CA ASN A 263 8.16 -14.69 -28.50
C ASN A 263 8.97 -13.43 -28.15
N ARG A 264 8.53 -12.26 -28.60
CA ARG A 264 9.10 -10.95 -28.24
C ARG A 264 7.97 -10.05 -27.77
N VAL A 265 8.12 -9.52 -26.57
CA VAL A 265 7.09 -8.69 -25.93
C VAL A 265 7.69 -7.40 -25.44
N HIS A 266 6.93 -6.31 -25.54
CA HIS A 266 7.38 -4.99 -25.15
C HIS A 266 6.29 -4.30 -24.33
N VAL A 267 6.64 -3.89 -23.12
CA VAL A 267 5.77 -3.05 -22.30
C VAL A 267 6.27 -1.61 -22.33
N ILE A 268 5.38 -0.68 -22.64
CA ILE A 268 5.60 0.76 -22.47
C ILE A 268 4.83 1.18 -21.22
N ASP A 269 5.58 1.51 -20.16
CA ASP A 269 5.06 1.96 -18.88
C ASP A 269 5.12 3.48 -18.80
N PHE A 270 3.96 4.10 -18.65
CA PHE A 270 3.82 5.56 -18.57
C PHE A 270 4.31 6.13 -17.24
N SER A 271 4.54 5.30 -16.22
CA SER A 271 5.03 5.75 -14.92
C SER A 271 5.86 4.69 -14.23
N LEU A 272 7.12 4.55 -14.65
CA LEU A 272 8.00 3.51 -14.12
C LEU A 272 8.22 3.66 -12.62
N ARG A 273 8.43 4.90 -12.16
CA ARG A 273 8.76 5.24 -10.77
C ARG A 273 9.84 4.30 -10.23
N GLN A 274 9.57 3.54 -9.18
CA GLN A 274 10.52 2.57 -8.59
C GLN A 274 10.46 1.17 -9.23
N GLY A 275 9.62 0.96 -10.25
CA GLY A 275 9.55 -0.28 -11.03
C GLY A 275 8.88 -1.46 -10.33
N MET A 276 8.13 -1.22 -9.25
CA MET A 276 7.56 -2.26 -8.36
C MET A 276 6.57 -3.21 -9.06
N GLN A 277 5.96 -2.81 -10.18
CA GLN A 277 5.02 -3.64 -10.95
C GLN A 277 5.71 -4.81 -11.67
N TRP A 278 6.93 -4.60 -12.17
CA TRP A 278 7.54 -5.43 -13.20
C TRP A 278 8.17 -6.75 -12.72
N PRO A 279 8.71 -6.87 -11.48
CA PRO A 279 9.19 -8.15 -10.97
C PRO A 279 8.17 -9.29 -11.06
N ALA A 280 6.92 -9.03 -10.66
CA ALA A 280 5.86 -10.04 -10.70
C ALA A 280 5.51 -10.47 -12.14
N LEU A 281 5.48 -9.52 -13.09
CA LEU A 281 5.26 -9.85 -14.50
C LEU A 281 6.43 -10.66 -15.07
N MET A 282 7.68 -10.29 -14.77
CA MET A 282 8.86 -11.03 -15.23
C MET A 282 8.84 -12.48 -14.74
N GLN A 283 8.49 -12.70 -13.47
CA GLN A 283 8.33 -14.05 -12.92
C GLN A 283 7.23 -14.84 -13.65
N ALA A 284 6.09 -14.21 -13.92
CA ALA A 284 5.00 -14.85 -14.67
C ALA A 284 5.41 -15.18 -16.13
N LEU A 285 6.18 -14.32 -16.78
CA LEU A 285 6.73 -14.57 -18.11
C LEU A 285 7.76 -15.71 -18.10
N ALA A 286 8.61 -15.80 -17.08
CA ALA A 286 9.58 -16.89 -16.91
C ALA A 286 8.92 -18.26 -16.77
N LEU A 287 7.77 -18.32 -16.10
CA LEU A 287 7.00 -19.55 -15.85
C LEU A 287 6.00 -19.90 -16.96
N ARG A 288 5.93 -19.10 -18.03
CA ARG A 288 4.96 -19.28 -19.11
C ARG A 288 5.22 -20.58 -19.87
N GLN A 289 4.14 -21.25 -20.29
CA GLN A 289 4.23 -22.40 -21.20
C GLN A 289 4.91 -21.99 -22.51
N GLY A 290 5.89 -22.78 -22.96
CA GLY A 290 6.74 -22.45 -24.12
C GLY A 290 8.01 -21.67 -23.77
N GLY A 291 8.21 -21.31 -22.49
CA GLY A 291 9.38 -20.60 -22.00
C GLY A 291 9.27 -19.07 -22.03
N PRO A 292 10.24 -18.38 -21.41
CA PRO A 292 10.28 -16.93 -21.36
C PRO A 292 10.41 -16.32 -22.77
N PRO A 293 9.63 -15.27 -23.10
CA PRO A 293 9.90 -14.45 -24.28
C PRO A 293 11.10 -13.54 -24.05
N ALA A 294 11.63 -12.96 -25.12
CA ALA A 294 12.43 -11.75 -25.02
C ALA A 294 11.53 -10.61 -24.54
N PHE A 295 11.88 -9.97 -23.44
CA PHE A 295 11.10 -8.92 -22.79
C PHE A 295 11.80 -7.58 -22.87
N ARG A 296 11.16 -6.61 -23.54
CA ARG A 296 11.56 -5.22 -23.53
C ARG A 296 10.66 -4.41 -22.60
N LEU A 297 11.24 -3.55 -21.76
CA LEU A 297 10.51 -2.59 -20.94
C LEU A 297 10.99 -1.18 -21.25
N THR A 298 10.06 -0.35 -21.70
CA THR A 298 10.26 1.10 -21.80
C THR A 298 9.55 1.77 -20.64
N GLY A 299 10.31 2.41 -19.74
CA GLY A 299 9.76 3.12 -18.59
C GLY A 299 9.89 4.63 -18.75
N ILE A 300 8.77 5.34 -18.59
CA ILE A 300 8.72 6.81 -18.66
C ILE A 300 8.68 7.38 -17.25
N GLY A 301 9.36 8.51 -17.04
CA GLY A 301 9.30 9.25 -15.78
C GLY A 301 9.77 10.70 -15.91
N PRO A 302 9.50 11.54 -14.89
CA PRO A 302 9.92 12.94 -14.90
C PRO A 302 11.44 13.08 -14.73
N PRO A 303 12.02 14.22 -15.15
CA PRO A 303 13.40 14.53 -14.85
C PRO A 303 13.61 14.66 -13.33
N GLN A 304 14.73 14.15 -12.83
CA GLN A 304 15.07 14.26 -11.42
C GLN A 304 15.65 15.64 -11.10
N PRO A 305 15.31 16.27 -9.95
CA PRO A 305 15.84 17.58 -9.55
C PRO A 305 17.37 17.63 -9.46
N ASP A 306 18.01 16.50 -9.12
CA ASP A 306 19.47 16.37 -9.01
C ASP A 306 20.13 15.98 -10.34
N ASN A 307 19.37 15.89 -11.43
CA ASN A 307 19.78 15.39 -12.75
C ASN A 307 20.35 13.95 -12.72
N SER A 308 20.03 13.17 -11.70
CA SER A 308 20.35 11.74 -11.69
C SER A 308 19.49 10.97 -12.69
N ASP A 309 20.01 9.86 -13.20
CA ASP A 309 19.26 8.92 -14.03
C ASP A 309 18.64 7.84 -13.15
N ALA A 310 17.57 8.20 -12.43
CA ALA A 310 16.85 7.27 -11.55
C ALA A 310 16.23 6.09 -12.34
N LEU A 311 15.75 6.36 -13.57
CA LEU A 311 15.18 5.33 -14.45
C LEU A 311 16.22 4.25 -14.79
N GLN A 312 17.45 4.65 -15.11
CA GLN A 312 18.53 3.71 -15.40
C GLN A 312 18.88 2.82 -14.20
N GLN A 313 18.83 3.36 -12.98
CA GLN A 313 19.06 2.59 -11.76
C GLN A 313 17.99 1.52 -11.54
N VAL A 314 16.71 1.86 -11.77
CA VAL A 314 15.60 0.89 -11.73
C VAL A 314 15.78 -0.16 -12.81
N GLY A 315 16.11 0.25 -14.04
CA GLY A 315 16.41 -0.65 -15.16
C GLY A 315 17.51 -1.66 -14.86
N TRP A 316 18.59 -1.24 -14.18
CA TRP A 316 19.66 -2.16 -13.76
C TRP A 316 19.19 -3.20 -12.75
N LYS A 317 18.40 -2.80 -11.74
CA LYS A 317 17.85 -3.74 -10.75
C LYS A 317 16.93 -4.77 -11.43
N LEU A 318 16.09 -4.31 -12.37
CA LEU A 318 15.22 -5.19 -13.15
C LEU A 318 16.02 -6.14 -14.05
N ALA A 319 17.11 -5.68 -14.66
CA ALA A 319 17.98 -6.52 -15.46
C ALA A 319 18.68 -7.62 -14.64
N GLN A 320 19.15 -7.29 -13.43
CA GLN A 320 19.72 -8.28 -12.50
C GLN A 320 18.70 -9.36 -12.11
N LEU A 321 17.45 -8.95 -11.84
CA LEU A 321 16.37 -9.91 -11.59
C LEU A 321 16.14 -10.79 -12.81
N ALA A 322 16.00 -10.20 -14.00
CA ALA A 322 15.75 -10.93 -15.24
C ALA A 322 16.84 -11.96 -15.54
N GLU A 323 18.11 -11.62 -15.34
CA GLU A 323 19.24 -12.53 -15.46
C GLU A 323 19.12 -13.71 -14.48
N THR A 324 18.73 -13.44 -13.23
CA THR A 324 18.58 -14.47 -12.18
C THR A 324 17.48 -15.49 -12.51
N ILE A 325 16.43 -15.06 -13.21
CA ILE A 325 15.28 -15.93 -13.58
C ILE A 325 15.31 -16.38 -15.06
N GLY A 326 16.40 -16.09 -15.78
CA GLY A 326 16.60 -16.56 -17.15
C GLY A 326 15.71 -15.91 -18.21
N VAL A 327 15.31 -14.65 -18.02
CA VAL A 327 14.55 -13.86 -19.00
C VAL A 327 15.50 -12.97 -19.81
N GLU A 328 15.47 -13.08 -21.15
CA GLU A 328 16.17 -12.13 -22.03
C GLU A 328 15.50 -10.77 -21.89
N PHE A 329 16.22 -9.79 -21.33
CA PHE A 329 15.64 -8.50 -20.94
C PHE A 329 16.38 -7.30 -21.54
N GLU A 330 15.60 -6.34 -22.01
CA GLU A 330 16.07 -5.05 -22.50
C GLU A 330 15.29 -3.93 -21.81
N PHE A 331 15.99 -2.93 -21.30
CA PHE A 331 15.38 -1.76 -20.64
C PHE A 331 15.70 -0.47 -21.39
N ARG A 332 14.71 0.43 -21.46
CA ARG A 332 14.88 1.80 -21.93
C ARG A 332 14.15 2.79 -21.03
N GLY A 333 14.88 3.73 -20.44
CA GLY A 333 14.29 4.86 -19.72
C GLY A 333 14.00 6.03 -20.67
N PHE A 334 12.83 6.67 -20.55
CA PHE A 334 12.53 7.95 -21.19
C PHE A 334 12.18 9.01 -20.15
N VAL A 335 12.91 10.11 -20.20
CA VAL A 335 12.64 11.27 -19.35
C VAL A 335 11.71 12.23 -20.07
N ALA A 336 10.56 12.54 -19.48
CA ALA A 336 9.60 13.50 -20.01
C ALA A 336 8.85 14.21 -18.88
N ASN A 337 8.61 15.51 -19.03
CA ASN A 337 7.78 16.28 -18.07
C ASN A 337 6.30 15.89 -18.17
N SER A 338 5.86 15.47 -19.36
CA SER A 338 4.49 15.05 -19.61
C SER A 338 4.48 14.01 -20.72
N LEU A 339 3.58 13.03 -20.62
CA LEU A 339 3.28 12.08 -21.70
C LEU A 339 2.84 12.79 -22.99
N ALA A 340 2.23 13.97 -22.86
CA ALA A 340 1.80 14.77 -24.01
C ALA A 340 2.98 15.45 -24.74
N ASP A 341 4.22 15.32 -24.26
CA ASP A 341 5.41 15.83 -24.95
C ASP A 341 6.12 14.73 -25.76
N LEU A 342 5.62 13.51 -25.71
CA LEU A 342 6.14 12.36 -26.44
C LEU A 342 5.39 12.13 -27.76
N ASP A 343 6.07 11.47 -28.70
CA ASP A 343 5.53 10.92 -29.94
C ASP A 343 5.93 9.44 -30.06
N ALA A 344 5.12 8.62 -30.76
CA ALA A 344 5.29 7.17 -30.79
C ALA A 344 6.62 6.75 -31.43
N GLU A 345 7.10 7.50 -32.41
CA GLU A 345 8.37 7.28 -33.11
C GLU A 345 9.57 7.35 -32.16
N MET A 346 9.46 8.13 -31.08
CA MET A 346 10.53 8.27 -30.09
C MET A 346 10.79 6.95 -29.35
N LEU A 347 9.76 6.10 -29.19
CA LEU A 347 9.83 4.85 -28.43
C LEU A 347 10.45 3.68 -29.21
N GLU A 348 10.73 3.88 -30.50
CA GLU A 348 11.42 2.94 -31.38
C GLU A 348 10.82 1.52 -31.31
N ILE A 349 9.52 1.42 -31.56
CA ILE A 349 8.81 0.13 -31.61
C ILE A 349 9.33 -0.69 -32.79
N ARG A 350 9.69 -1.94 -32.54
CA ARG A 350 10.29 -2.82 -33.55
C ARG A 350 9.22 -3.35 -34.50
N ALA A 351 9.56 -3.42 -35.79
CA ALA A 351 8.68 -3.87 -36.87
C ALA A 351 9.44 -4.75 -37.87
N GLY A 352 8.72 -5.48 -38.72
CA GLY A 352 9.30 -6.37 -39.72
C GLY A 352 9.80 -7.68 -39.10
N ASP A 353 11.02 -8.10 -39.42
CA ASP A 353 11.58 -9.38 -38.95
C ASP A 353 11.82 -9.43 -37.41
N ASP A 354 11.88 -8.25 -36.77
CA ASP A 354 12.03 -8.08 -35.31
C ASP A 354 10.73 -7.60 -34.62
N GLU A 355 9.56 -7.82 -35.24
CA GLU A 355 8.27 -7.41 -34.68
C GLU A 355 8.06 -7.91 -33.24
N GLU A 356 7.62 -7.01 -32.37
CA GLU A 356 7.35 -7.27 -30.96
C GLU A 356 5.87 -7.04 -30.64
N THR A 357 5.30 -7.83 -29.73
CA THR A 357 3.94 -7.60 -29.24
C THR A 357 3.97 -6.52 -28.17
N VAL A 358 3.35 -5.37 -28.43
CA VAL A 358 3.38 -4.20 -27.54
C VAL A 358 2.18 -4.18 -26.59
N ALA A 359 2.42 -3.89 -25.31
CA ALA A 359 1.41 -3.46 -24.35
C ALA A 359 1.74 -2.06 -23.83
N VAL A 360 0.72 -1.22 -23.65
CA VAL A 360 0.86 0.08 -22.99
C VAL A 360 0.21 -0.01 -21.60
N ASN A 361 0.92 0.42 -20.57
CA ASN A 361 0.45 0.40 -19.19
C ASN A 361 0.41 1.80 -18.60
N SER A 362 -0.73 2.17 -18.01
CA SER A 362 -0.93 3.46 -17.35
C SER A 362 -1.61 3.25 -15.99
N VAL A 363 -0.91 3.56 -14.91
CA VAL A 363 -1.41 3.47 -13.53
C VAL A 363 -1.34 4.84 -12.88
N PHE A 364 -2.48 5.47 -12.63
CA PHE A 364 -2.61 6.80 -11.99
C PHE A 364 -1.89 7.94 -12.73
N GLU A 365 -2.00 7.98 -14.05
CA GLU A 365 -1.30 8.97 -14.88
C GLU A 365 -2.20 9.75 -15.83
N LEU A 366 -3.27 9.15 -16.38
CA LEU A 366 -4.05 9.82 -17.41
C LEU A 366 -4.85 10.99 -16.82
N HIS A 367 -5.29 10.89 -15.56
CA HIS A 367 -6.03 11.98 -14.92
C HIS A 367 -5.23 13.28 -14.84
N GLN A 368 -3.90 13.22 -14.71
CA GLN A 368 -3.06 14.41 -14.62
C GLN A 368 -3.04 15.19 -15.94
N LEU A 369 -3.18 14.51 -17.07
CA LEU A 369 -3.24 15.12 -18.40
C LEU A 369 -4.46 16.03 -18.56
N LEU A 370 -5.53 15.83 -17.78
CA LEU A 370 -6.74 16.66 -17.83
C LEU A 370 -6.49 18.10 -17.37
N ALA A 371 -5.35 18.40 -16.74
CA ALA A 371 -4.95 19.77 -16.42
C ALA A 371 -4.59 20.60 -17.66
N ARG A 372 -4.18 19.93 -18.75
CA ARG A 372 -3.77 20.55 -20.01
C ARG A 372 -4.78 20.19 -21.12
N PRO A 373 -5.54 21.17 -21.65
CA PRO A 373 -6.48 20.92 -22.74
C PRO A 373 -5.83 20.21 -23.93
N GLY A 374 -6.46 19.13 -24.42
CA GLY A 374 -5.98 18.37 -25.58
C GLY A 374 -4.89 17.33 -25.29
N ALA A 375 -4.36 17.27 -24.07
CA ALA A 375 -3.25 16.38 -23.73
C ALA A 375 -3.67 14.90 -23.74
N VAL A 376 -4.86 14.58 -23.22
CA VAL A 376 -5.41 13.21 -23.26
C VAL A 376 -5.57 12.75 -24.70
N GLU A 377 -6.17 13.57 -25.57
CA GLU A 377 -6.38 13.26 -26.98
C GLU A 377 -5.05 13.04 -27.72
N LYS A 378 -4.03 13.86 -27.42
CA LYS A 378 -2.69 13.68 -27.98
C LYS A 378 -2.09 12.34 -27.54
N VAL A 379 -2.15 12.02 -26.25
CA VAL A 379 -1.60 10.76 -25.71
C VAL A 379 -2.36 9.54 -26.26
N LEU A 380 -3.68 9.58 -26.34
CA LEU A 380 -4.46 8.49 -26.93
C LEU A 380 -4.14 8.29 -28.43
N ASN A 381 -3.89 9.36 -29.18
CA ASN A 381 -3.42 9.26 -30.57
C ASN A 381 -2.01 8.69 -30.66
N MET A 382 -1.11 9.07 -29.75
CA MET A 382 0.22 8.49 -29.63
C MET A 382 0.14 6.98 -29.36
N ILE A 383 -0.69 6.55 -28.40
CA ILE A 383 -0.93 5.12 -28.11
C ILE A 383 -1.42 4.38 -29.36
N LYS A 384 -2.36 4.95 -30.13
CA LYS A 384 -2.82 4.32 -31.38
C LYS A 384 -1.69 4.15 -32.41
N ALA A 385 -0.82 5.14 -32.53
CA ALA A 385 0.33 5.07 -33.44
C ALA A 385 1.31 3.95 -33.05
N MET A 386 1.39 3.58 -31.76
CA MET A 386 2.16 2.44 -31.28
C MET A 386 1.58 1.07 -31.66
N ARG A 387 0.30 1.02 -32.09
CA ARG A 387 -0.43 -0.22 -32.43
C ARG A 387 -0.35 -1.31 -31.34
N PRO A 388 -0.61 -1.01 -30.06
CA PRO A 388 -0.49 -2.00 -29.00
C PRO A 388 -1.53 -3.11 -29.15
N LYS A 389 -1.15 -4.31 -28.71
CA LYS A 389 -2.04 -5.45 -28.54
C LYS A 389 -3.06 -5.21 -27.43
N ILE A 390 -2.63 -4.54 -26.36
CA ILE A 390 -3.46 -4.18 -25.21
C ILE A 390 -3.00 -2.86 -24.60
N VAL A 391 -3.94 -2.10 -24.06
CA VAL A 391 -3.70 -0.93 -23.21
C VAL A 391 -4.36 -1.18 -21.87
N THR A 392 -3.60 -1.19 -20.77
CA THR A 392 -4.13 -1.26 -19.41
C THR A 392 -4.19 0.14 -18.81
N VAL A 393 -5.35 0.50 -18.28
CA VAL A 393 -5.58 1.79 -17.62
C VAL A 393 -6.13 1.52 -16.23
N VAL A 394 -5.39 1.96 -15.22
CA VAL A 394 -5.80 1.91 -13.81
C VAL A 394 -5.88 3.32 -13.25
N GLU A 395 -7.06 3.71 -12.80
CA GLU A 395 -7.37 5.07 -12.35
C GLU A 395 -8.17 5.05 -11.04
N GLN A 396 -8.10 6.14 -10.29
CA GLN A 396 -8.91 6.34 -9.09
C GLN A 396 -10.38 6.51 -9.47
N GLU A 397 -11.28 5.78 -8.82
CA GLU A 397 -12.72 5.80 -9.08
C GLU A 397 -13.39 6.94 -8.30
N ALA A 398 -13.22 8.17 -8.78
CA ALA A 398 -13.79 9.37 -8.16
C ALA A 398 -14.07 10.46 -9.19
N ASN A 399 -15.11 11.28 -8.98
CA ASN A 399 -15.41 12.44 -9.83
C ASN A 399 -14.84 13.73 -9.23
N HIS A 400 -13.51 13.86 -9.19
CA HIS A 400 -12.83 15.06 -8.72
C HIS A 400 -12.66 16.13 -9.81
N ASN A 401 -13.13 15.89 -11.04
CA ASN A 401 -12.99 16.83 -12.15
C ASN A 401 -14.26 17.64 -12.49
N GLY A 402 -15.29 17.59 -11.64
CA GLY A 402 -16.53 18.37 -11.81
C GLY A 402 -16.32 19.88 -11.96
N GLY A 403 -17.22 20.56 -12.69
CA GLY A 403 -17.09 21.99 -13.00
C GLY A 403 -17.22 22.91 -11.78
N ALA A 404 -18.14 22.60 -10.85
CA ALA A 404 -18.36 23.39 -9.64
C ALA A 404 -17.43 22.97 -8.50
N PHE A 405 -16.96 23.95 -7.71
CA PHE A 405 -16.07 23.69 -6.58
C PHE A 405 -16.73 22.83 -5.48
N LEU A 406 -17.97 23.13 -5.09
CA LEU A 406 -18.68 22.37 -4.06
C LEU A 406 -18.89 20.90 -4.44
N ASP A 407 -19.17 20.60 -5.71
CA ASP A 407 -19.34 19.22 -6.17
C ASP A 407 -18.04 18.45 -6.00
N ARG A 408 -16.90 19.04 -6.42
CA ARG A 408 -15.57 18.45 -6.22
C ARG A 408 -15.21 18.31 -4.74
N PHE A 409 -15.54 19.31 -3.92
CA PHE A 409 -15.26 19.28 -2.48
C PHE A 409 -16.04 18.15 -1.81
N ASN A 410 -17.33 18.01 -2.09
CA ASN A 410 -18.17 16.99 -1.49
C ASN A 410 -17.72 15.59 -1.94
N GLU A 411 -17.49 15.40 -3.24
CA GLU A 411 -17.03 14.11 -3.76
C GLU A 411 -15.66 13.72 -3.18
N SER A 412 -14.71 14.65 -3.12
CA SER A 412 -13.41 14.38 -2.53
C SER A 412 -13.47 14.12 -1.03
N LEU A 413 -14.30 14.84 -0.28
CA LEU A 413 -14.49 14.59 1.16
C LEU A 413 -14.99 13.17 1.38
N HIS A 414 -15.97 12.75 0.59
CA HIS A 414 -16.50 11.40 0.63
C HIS A 414 -15.45 10.35 0.23
N TYR A 415 -14.74 10.52 -0.88
CA TYR A 415 -13.72 9.59 -1.37
C TYR A 415 -12.56 9.42 -0.38
N TYR A 416 -11.96 10.52 0.06
CA TYR A 416 -10.84 10.45 0.99
C TYR A 416 -11.26 10.04 2.40
N SER A 417 -12.49 10.33 2.84
CA SER A 417 -12.98 9.74 4.09
C SER A 417 -12.97 8.23 4.03
N THR A 418 -13.41 7.64 2.91
CA THR A 418 -13.36 6.19 2.69
C THR A 418 -11.93 5.67 2.62
N MET A 419 -11.02 6.35 1.91
CA MET A 419 -9.60 5.95 1.86
C MET A 419 -8.90 6.00 3.22
N PHE A 420 -9.23 6.99 4.08
CA PHE A 420 -8.63 7.06 5.42
C PHE A 420 -9.26 6.04 6.38
N ASP A 421 -10.56 5.74 6.23
CA ASP A 421 -11.24 4.68 6.98
C ASP A 421 -10.61 3.30 6.70
N SER A 422 -10.33 3.00 5.43
CA SER A 422 -9.67 1.75 5.03
C SER A 422 -8.24 1.60 5.54
N LEU A 423 -7.53 2.69 5.82
CA LEU A 423 -6.20 2.67 6.42
C LEU A 423 -6.22 2.37 7.93
N GLU A 424 -7.31 2.68 8.63
CA GLU A 424 -7.39 2.44 10.08
C GLU A 424 -7.79 1.01 10.42
N SER A 425 -8.51 0.33 9.53
CA SER A 425 -8.87 -1.08 9.69
C SER A 425 -7.69 -2.02 9.43
N ASP A 426 -6.74 -1.60 8.61
CA ASP A 426 -5.54 -2.36 8.25
C ASP A 426 -4.48 -2.17 9.36
N GLY A 427 -4.73 -2.76 10.53
CA GLY A 427 -3.93 -2.60 11.76
C GLY A 427 -2.48 -3.11 11.71
N GLY A 428 -1.89 -3.25 10.52
CA GLY A 428 -0.59 -3.89 10.27
C GLY A 428 0.49 -2.99 9.65
N GLY A 429 0.18 -1.77 9.19
CA GLY A 429 1.21 -0.87 8.66
C GLY A 429 2.05 -0.25 9.78
N GLY A 430 3.38 -0.31 9.67
CA GLY A 430 4.27 0.39 10.60
C GLY A 430 3.90 1.88 10.67
N GLY A 431 4.04 2.51 11.85
CA GLY A 431 3.58 3.89 12.05
C GLY A 431 4.17 4.91 11.06
N GLN A 432 5.33 4.60 10.45
CA GLN A 432 5.92 5.40 9.39
C GLN A 432 5.22 5.23 8.03
N ASP A 433 4.93 4.00 7.60
CA ASP A 433 4.27 3.73 6.31
C ASP A 433 2.88 4.35 6.28
N LEU A 434 2.11 4.18 7.36
CA LEU A 434 0.80 4.80 7.52
C LEU A 434 0.91 6.34 7.44
N MET A 435 1.83 6.95 8.20
CA MET A 435 2.01 8.39 8.20
C MET A 435 2.38 8.93 6.81
N MET A 436 3.27 8.26 6.09
CA MET A 436 3.68 8.67 4.75
C MET A 436 2.55 8.48 3.72
N THR A 437 1.75 7.43 3.86
CA THR A 437 0.52 7.24 3.09
C THR A 437 -0.51 8.33 3.35
N GLU A 438 -0.69 8.73 4.60
CA GLU A 438 -1.59 9.85 4.94
C GLU A 438 -1.10 11.16 4.31
N VAL A 439 0.21 11.40 4.27
CA VAL A 439 0.81 12.55 3.58
C VAL A 439 0.61 12.46 2.06
N TYR A 440 0.75 11.27 1.48
CA TYR A 440 0.48 11.03 0.06
C TYR A 440 -0.96 11.43 -0.32
N LEU A 441 -1.96 10.92 0.41
CA LEU A 441 -3.37 11.25 0.20
C LEU A 441 -3.68 12.73 0.53
N GLY A 442 -3.08 13.25 1.60
CA GLY A 442 -3.19 14.66 2.00
C GLY A 442 -2.75 15.64 0.92
N ARG A 443 -1.71 15.29 0.16
CA ARG A 443 -1.26 16.08 -1.00
C ARG A 443 -2.28 16.07 -2.12
N GLN A 444 -2.91 14.93 -2.39
CA GLN A 444 -3.97 14.86 -3.40
C GLN A 444 -5.20 15.70 -2.98
N ILE A 445 -5.64 15.60 -1.71
CA ILE A 445 -6.68 16.47 -1.13
C ILE A 445 -6.34 17.95 -1.35
N CYS A 446 -5.10 18.34 -1.01
CA CYS A 446 -4.65 19.72 -1.19
C CYS A 446 -4.73 20.16 -2.65
N ASN A 447 -4.32 19.32 -3.61
CA ASN A 447 -4.39 19.68 -5.02
C ASN A 447 -5.85 19.81 -5.50
N VAL A 448 -6.72 18.85 -5.16
CA VAL A 448 -8.14 18.86 -5.56
C VAL A 448 -8.86 20.11 -5.03
N VAL A 449 -8.64 20.44 -3.75
CA VAL A 449 -9.39 21.49 -3.06
C VAL A 449 -8.74 22.87 -3.24
N ALA A 450 -7.43 22.99 -3.07
CA ALA A 450 -6.76 24.30 -3.05
C ALA A 450 -6.46 24.85 -4.44
N CYS A 451 -6.09 24.00 -5.40
CA CYS A 451 -5.66 24.44 -6.73
C CYS A 451 -6.84 24.64 -7.69
N ASP A 452 -6.61 25.40 -8.76
CA ASP A 452 -7.49 25.55 -9.92
C ASP A 452 -6.64 25.69 -11.20
N GLY A 453 -7.29 25.66 -12.37
CA GLY A 453 -6.58 25.82 -13.64
C GLY A 453 -5.54 24.71 -13.89
N PRO A 454 -4.39 25.02 -14.50
CA PRO A 454 -3.36 24.02 -14.82
C PRO A 454 -2.66 23.43 -13.58
N GLU A 455 -2.62 24.17 -12.47
CA GLU A 455 -2.01 23.72 -11.21
C GLU A 455 -2.78 22.57 -10.53
N ARG A 456 -4.06 22.40 -10.90
CA ARG A 456 -4.89 21.30 -10.41
C ARG A 456 -4.73 20.09 -11.32
N VAL A 457 -3.90 19.14 -10.91
CA VAL A 457 -3.56 17.92 -11.66
C VAL A 457 -4.32 16.69 -11.19
N GLU A 458 -4.76 16.64 -9.93
CA GLU A 458 -5.54 15.52 -9.37
C GLU A 458 -7.00 15.59 -9.85
N ARG A 459 -7.20 15.33 -11.13
CA ARG A 459 -8.48 15.46 -11.85
C ARG A 459 -9.09 14.10 -12.11
N HIS A 460 -9.33 13.33 -11.05
CA HIS A 460 -9.94 12.00 -11.19
C HIS A 460 -11.30 12.08 -11.89
N GLU A 461 -11.54 11.08 -12.73
CA GLU A 461 -12.79 10.84 -13.42
C GLU A 461 -13.18 9.37 -13.23
N THR A 462 -14.47 9.08 -13.25
CA THR A 462 -15.00 7.72 -13.06
C THR A 462 -14.67 6.80 -14.23
N LEU A 463 -14.80 5.49 -14.03
CA LEU A 463 -14.64 4.48 -15.06
C LEU A 463 -15.54 4.75 -16.27
N GLU A 464 -16.77 5.23 -16.05
CA GLU A 464 -17.70 5.58 -17.13
C GLU A 464 -17.18 6.74 -17.98
N GLN A 465 -16.60 7.76 -17.35
CA GLN A 465 -16.00 8.91 -18.04
C GLN A 465 -14.76 8.48 -18.83
N TRP A 466 -13.87 7.67 -18.23
CA TRP A 466 -12.72 7.10 -18.95
C TRP A 466 -13.15 6.21 -20.11
N ARG A 467 -14.17 5.37 -19.93
CA ARG A 467 -14.74 4.53 -20.99
C ARG A 467 -15.26 5.38 -22.15
N ALA A 468 -15.97 6.48 -21.87
CA ALA A 468 -16.42 7.40 -22.92
C ALA A 468 -15.24 8.00 -23.71
N ARG A 469 -14.14 8.38 -23.04
CA ARG A 469 -12.93 8.90 -23.68
C ARG A 469 -12.24 7.85 -24.56
N MET A 470 -12.04 6.65 -24.03
CA MET A 470 -11.39 5.55 -24.74
C MET A 470 -12.19 5.16 -25.99
N ASN A 471 -13.51 4.99 -25.86
CA ASN A 471 -14.39 4.71 -26.99
C ASN A 471 -14.34 5.82 -28.04
N SER A 472 -14.42 7.09 -27.62
CA SER A 472 -14.38 8.24 -28.54
C SER A 472 -13.02 8.37 -29.26
N ALA A 473 -11.95 7.85 -28.66
CA ALA A 473 -10.63 7.80 -29.26
C ALA A 473 -10.41 6.61 -30.21
N GLY A 474 -11.38 5.68 -30.33
CA GLY A 474 -11.30 4.51 -31.19
C GLY A 474 -10.70 3.28 -30.52
N PHE A 475 -10.91 3.11 -29.23
CA PHE A 475 -10.55 1.90 -28.50
C PHE A 475 -11.80 1.11 -28.11
N ASP A 476 -11.72 -0.22 -28.22
CA ASP A 476 -12.74 -1.14 -27.73
C ASP A 476 -12.33 -1.70 -26.35
N PRO A 477 -13.28 -1.87 -25.42
CA PRO A 477 -13.00 -2.51 -24.15
C PRO A 477 -12.63 -3.99 -24.33
N VAL A 478 -11.68 -4.44 -23.53
CA VAL A 478 -11.28 -5.85 -23.40
C VAL A 478 -11.68 -6.32 -22.01
N GLN A 479 -12.39 -7.44 -21.95
CA GLN A 479 -12.80 -8.04 -20.68
C GLN A 479 -11.56 -8.53 -19.92
N ILE A 480 -11.40 -8.08 -18.68
CA ILE A 480 -10.39 -8.59 -17.77
C ILE A 480 -10.81 -9.99 -17.31
N GLY A 481 -9.94 -10.98 -17.53
CA GLY A 481 -10.27 -12.39 -17.31
C GLY A 481 -10.45 -12.79 -15.83
N SER A 482 -11.10 -13.94 -15.61
CA SER A 482 -11.38 -14.49 -14.27
C SER A 482 -10.12 -14.75 -13.43
N ASN A 483 -8.95 -14.89 -14.05
CA ASN A 483 -7.69 -15.08 -13.34
C ASN A 483 -7.27 -13.80 -12.60
N ALA A 484 -7.50 -12.64 -13.19
CA ALA A 484 -7.19 -11.36 -12.56
C ALA A 484 -8.11 -11.12 -11.36
N PHE A 485 -9.40 -11.47 -11.49
CA PHE A 485 -10.34 -11.44 -10.37
C PHE A 485 -9.86 -12.32 -9.21
N LYS A 486 -9.50 -13.59 -9.50
CA LYS A 486 -9.00 -14.52 -8.47
C LYS A 486 -7.73 -14.02 -7.78
N GLN A 487 -6.75 -13.52 -8.55
CA GLN A 487 -5.52 -12.96 -7.97
C GLN A 487 -5.82 -11.74 -7.10
N ALA A 488 -6.71 -10.86 -7.54
CA ALA A 488 -7.13 -9.70 -6.76
C ALA A 488 -7.85 -10.13 -5.47
N SER A 489 -8.75 -11.13 -5.52
CA SER A 489 -9.39 -11.68 -4.32
C SER A 489 -8.38 -12.32 -3.36
N MET A 490 -7.40 -13.07 -3.88
CA MET A 490 -6.33 -13.66 -3.06
C MET A 490 -5.45 -12.59 -2.42
N LEU A 491 -5.11 -11.53 -3.17
CA LEU A 491 -4.39 -10.38 -2.63
C LEU A 491 -5.15 -9.80 -1.44
N LEU A 492 -6.45 -9.52 -1.60
CA LEU A 492 -7.25 -8.94 -0.53
C LEU A 492 -7.33 -9.84 0.71
N ALA A 493 -7.34 -11.17 0.54
CA ALA A 493 -7.30 -12.11 1.66
C ALA A 493 -6.04 -11.94 2.54
N LEU A 494 -4.93 -11.42 1.99
CA LEU A 494 -3.70 -11.13 2.77
C LEU A 494 -3.80 -9.84 3.59
N PHE A 495 -4.65 -8.90 3.19
CA PHE A 495 -4.96 -7.66 3.93
C PHE A 495 -6.21 -7.81 4.80
N SER A 496 -6.75 -9.03 4.88
CA SER A 496 -8.00 -9.31 5.58
C SER A 496 -7.74 -9.69 7.04
N SER A 497 -7.58 -8.67 7.88
CA SER A 497 -8.04 -8.72 9.27
C SER A 497 -9.58 -8.60 9.39
N GLY A 498 -10.30 -8.60 8.27
CA GLY A 498 -11.61 -9.26 8.18
C GLY A 498 -12.78 -8.47 7.60
N GLU A 499 -12.75 -7.14 7.52
CA GLU A 499 -13.92 -6.39 7.05
C GLU A 499 -13.52 -5.15 6.23
N GLY A 500 -14.05 -5.02 5.01
CA GLY A 500 -14.04 -3.75 4.27
C GLY A 500 -13.59 -3.86 2.82
N TYR A 501 -12.40 -4.37 2.50
CA TYR A 501 -11.96 -4.42 1.10
C TYR A 501 -12.78 -5.42 0.29
N MET A 502 -13.14 -5.04 -0.94
CA MET A 502 -13.81 -5.93 -1.89
C MET A 502 -13.31 -5.73 -3.31
N VAL A 503 -13.44 -6.78 -4.12
CA VAL A 503 -13.23 -6.75 -5.56
C VAL A 503 -14.56 -6.96 -6.25
N GLU A 504 -14.91 -6.06 -7.17
CA GLU A 504 -16.11 -6.12 -7.99
C GLU A 504 -15.73 -6.18 -9.47
N GLU A 505 -16.39 -7.03 -10.23
CA GLU A 505 -16.37 -6.97 -11.69
C GLU A 505 -17.52 -6.08 -12.17
N ARG A 506 -17.21 -5.08 -13.00
CA ARG A 506 -18.21 -4.20 -13.62
C ARG A 506 -17.88 -3.95 -15.08
N ASP A 507 -18.77 -4.36 -15.98
CA ASP A 507 -18.65 -4.13 -17.43
C ASP A 507 -17.31 -4.55 -18.05
N GLY A 508 -16.79 -5.70 -17.61
CA GLY A 508 -15.50 -6.26 -18.07
C GLY A 508 -14.26 -5.61 -17.44
N CYS A 509 -14.44 -4.72 -16.45
CA CYS A 509 -13.38 -4.10 -15.66
C CYS A 509 -13.40 -4.67 -14.24
N LEU A 510 -12.30 -4.49 -13.51
CA LEU A 510 -12.21 -4.85 -12.09
C LEU A 510 -12.07 -3.59 -11.24
N MET A 511 -12.76 -3.56 -10.11
CA MET A 511 -12.70 -2.46 -9.16
C MET A 511 -12.29 -2.97 -7.78
N LEU A 512 -11.37 -2.25 -7.15
CA LEU A 512 -11.12 -2.35 -5.71
C LEU A 512 -12.05 -1.36 -5.01
N GLY A 513 -12.80 -1.84 -4.03
CA GLY A 513 -13.65 -1.03 -3.17
C GLY A 513 -13.34 -1.20 -1.70
N TRP A 514 -13.81 -0.25 -0.89
CA TRP A 514 -13.90 -0.34 0.55
C TRP A 514 -15.36 -0.19 0.99
N HIS A 515 -15.86 -1.21 1.67
CA HIS A 515 -17.28 -1.49 1.82
C HIS A 515 -17.99 -1.31 0.47
N THR A 516 -19.03 -0.47 0.40
CA THR A 516 -19.82 -0.30 -0.82
C THR A 516 -19.24 0.72 -1.80
N ARG A 517 -18.11 1.37 -1.49
CA ARG A 517 -17.54 2.42 -2.34
C ARG A 517 -16.36 1.90 -3.17
N PRO A 518 -16.43 1.97 -4.50
CA PRO A 518 -15.27 1.80 -5.36
C PRO A 518 -14.19 2.85 -5.08
N LEU A 519 -12.93 2.43 -5.17
CA LEU A 519 -11.76 3.27 -4.94
C LEU A 519 -10.85 3.34 -6.17
N ILE A 520 -10.61 2.20 -6.82
CA ILE A 520 -9.69 2.08 -7.95
C ILE A 520 -10.35 1.20 -9.01
N ALA A 521 -10.27 1.59 -10.27
CA ALA A 521 -10.78 0.82 -11.40
C ALA A 521 -9.64 0.45 -12.36
N THR A 522 -9.52 -0.84 -12.66
CA THR A 522 -8.65 -1.39 -13.70
C THR A 522 -9.49 -1.71 -14.92
N SER A 523 -9.08 -1.20 -16.08
CA SER A 523 -9.70 -1.45 -17.38
C SER A 523 -8.65 -1.84 -18.43
N ALA A 524 -9.06 -2.59 -19.44
CA ALA A 524 -8.21 -3.02 -20.54
C ALA A 524 -8.87 -2.67 -21.89
N TRP A 525 -8.04 -2.35 -22.87
CA TRP A 525 -8.49 -1.81 -24.16
C TRP A 525 -7.64 -2.31 -25.31
N ARG A 526 -8.22 -2.31 -26.51
CA ARG A 526 -7.52 -2.54 -27.78
C ARG A 526 -7.96 -1.52 -28.81
N ILE A 527 -7.15 -1.27 -29.84
CA ILE A 527 -7.58 -0.42 -30.95
C ILE A 527 -8.80 -1.09 -31.62
N ALA A 528 -9.86 -0.32 -31.84
CA ALA A 528 -11.04 -0.79 -32.54
C ALA A 528 -10.67 -1.28 -33.95
N ALA A 529 -11.27 -2.39 -34.39
CA ALA A 529 -11.12 -2.81 -35.78
C ALA A 529 -11.71 -1.72 -36.69
N ALA A 530 -11.05 -1.44 -37.82
CA ALA A 530 -11.67 -0.59 -38.82
C ALA A 530 -12.97 -1.27 -39.28
N GLU A 531 -14.10 -0.56 -39.24
CA GLU A 531 -15.32 -0.99 -39.92
C GLU A 531 -15.03 -0.89 -41.43
N ASP A 532 -14.84 -2.04 -42.08
CA ASP A 532 -14.62 -2.17 -43.53
C ASP A 532 -15.85 -1.78 -44.37
#